data_AF-A0A1D2M3D4-F1
#
_entry.id   AF-A0A1D2M3D4-F1
#
_cell.length_a   1.000
_cell.length_b   1.000
_cell.length_c   1.000
_cell.angle_alpha   90.00
_cell.angle_beta   90.00
_cell.angle_gamma   90.00
#
_symmetry.space_group_name_H-M   'P 1'
#
loop_
_entity.id
_entity.type
_entity.pdbx_description
1 polymer ?
#
loop_
_entity_poly.entity_id
_entity_poly.type
_entity_poly.pdbx_seq_one_letter_code
_entity_poly.pdbx_strand_id
1 'polypeptide(L)'
;MSALQNLDSDAELIEFSDSINPSKGYISKGTELVEDGYTNSGTLSRFKVDRESYGGSVGKKTSVIYPDFDCVVFLNNVKPPLTTFLKEFEIILRVNAEELR
;
A
#
# COMPACT_ATOMS: atom_id res chain seq x y z
N MET A 1 27.13 33.33 -17.10
CA MET A 1 26.24 33.16 -15.93
C MET A 1 25.18 32.08 -16.18
N SER A 2 25.51 30.92 -16.78
CA SER A 2 24.48 29.94 -17.19
C SER A 2 24.66 28.53 -16.62
N ALA A 3 25.86 28.14 -16.15
CA ALA A 3 26.08 26.81 -15.59
C ALA A 3 25.85 26.76 -14.07
N LEU A 4 26.27 27.80 -13.34
CA LEU A 4 26.11 27.89 -11.88
C LEU A 4 24.63 27.99 -11.45
N GLN A 5 23.83 28.82 -12.13
CA GLN A 5 22.39 28.93 -11.85
C GLN A 5 21.63 27.62 -12.10
N ASN A 6 22.05 26.83 -13.10
CA ASN A 6 21.43 25.54 -13.37
C ASN A 6 21.77 24.49 -12.30
N LEU A 7 22.99 24.52 -11.75
CA LEU A 7 23.40 23.63 -10.67
C LEU A 7 22.64 23.90 -9.37
N ASP A 8 22.35 25.17 -9.07
CA ASP A 8 21.56 25.56 -7.89
C ASP A 8 20.11 25.07 -8.03
N SER A 9 19.50 25.21 -9.22
CA SER A 9 18.14 24.71 -9.49
C SER A 9 18.05 23.18 -9.47
N ASP A 10 19.07 22.46 -9.95
CA ASP A 10 19.08 21.00 -9.91
C ASP A 10 19.17 20.49 -8.46
N ALA A 11 19.95 21.16 -7.61
CA ALA A 11 20.06 20.82 -6.19
C ALA A 11 18.73 21.04 -5.45
N GLU A 12 18.05 22.16 -5.69
CA GLU A 12 16.73 22.46 -5.12
C GLU A 12 15.67 21.42 -5.53
N LEU A 13 15.70 20.98 -6.79
CA LEU A 13 14.78 19.95 -7.29
C LEU A 13 15.04 18.57 -6.67
N ILE A 14 16.31 18.23 -6.43
CA ILE A 14 16.68 16.98 -5.74
C ILE A 14 16.21 17.03 -4.28
N GLU A 15 16.47 18.13 -3.57
CA GLU A 15 16.03 18.31 -2.19
C GLU A 15 14.51 18.24 -2.08
N PHE A 16 13.80 18.90 -3.00
CA PHE A 16 12.35 18.79 -3.07
C PHE A 16 11.89 17.36 -3.31
N SER A 17 12.47 16.66 -4.29
CA SER A 17 12.15 15.27 -4.59
C SER A 17 12.34 14.36 -3.37
N ASP A 18 13.43 14.55 -2.61
CA ASP A 18 13.70 13.79 -1.39
C ASP A 18 12.71 14.13 -0.27
N SER A 19 12.27 15.40 -0.18
CA SER A 19 11.30 15.83 0.83
C SER A 19 9.89 15.24 0.63
N ILE A 20 9.54 14.93 -0.62
CA ILE A 20 8.23 14.38 -0.98
C ILE A 20 8.23 12.85 -1.09
N ASN A 21 9.41 12.22 -1.13
CA ASN A 21 9.52 10.78 -1.17
C ASN A 21 9.06 10.17 0.17
N PRO A 22 8.14 9.18 0.16
CA PRO A 22 7.78 8.46 1.37
C PRO A 22 9.02 7.84 2.02
N SER A 23 9.08 7.89 3.35
CA SER A 23 10.22 7.29 4.05
C SER A 23 10.27 5.78 3.81
N LYS A 24 11.48 5.22 3.70
CA LYS A 24 11.67 3.77 3.54
C LYS A 24 11.01 2.98 4.67
N GLY A 25 11.05 3.50 5.90
CA GLY A 25 10.41 2.88 7.05
C GLY A 25 8.89 2.85 6.93
N TYR A 26 8.27 3.93 6.45
CA TYR A 26 6.83 3.96 6.19
C TYR A 26 6.43 2.94 5.11
N ILE A 27 7.20 2.87 4.01
CA ILE A 27 6.95 1.89 2.94
C ILE A 27 7.12 0.45 3.42
N SER A 28 8.18 0.15 4.19
CA SER A 28 8.40 -1.20 4.76
C SER A 28 7.26 -1.59 5.68
N LYS A 29 6.93 -0.75 6.67
CA LYS A 29 5.86 -1.04 7.63
C LYS A 29 4.51 -1.21 6.94
N GLY A 30 4.17 -0.34 5.99
CA GLY A 30 2.91 -0.45 5.25
C GLY A 30 2.85 -1.70 4.37
N THR A 31 3.98 -2.12 3.78
CA THR A 31 4.05 -3.37 3.00
C THR A 31 3.87 -4.59 3.90
N GLU A 32 4.56 -4.63 5.05
CA GLU A 32 4.41 -5.69 6.07
C GLU A 32 2.95 -5.79 6.54
N LEU A 33 2.29 -4.66 6.81
CA LEU A 33 0.88 -4.65 7.21
C LEU A 33 -0.06 -5.21 6.13
N VAL A 34 0.21 -4.94 4.85
CA VAL A 34 -0.57 -5.51 3.74
C VAL A 34 -0.34 -7.03 3.66
N GLU A 35 0.90 -7.49 3.85
CA GLU A 35 1.26 -8.92 3.85
C GLU A 35 0.71 -9.69 5.06
N ASP A 36 0.67 -9.05 6.24
CA ASP A 36 0.06 -9.60 7.45
C ASP A 36 -1.47 -9.65 7.34
N GLY A 37 -2.07 -8.58 6.81
CA GLY A 37 -3.48 -8.56 6.43
C GLY A 37 -3.83 -9.70 5.49
N TYR A 38 -2.97 -9.99 4.50
CA TYR A 38 -3.09 -11.10 3.57
C TYR A 38 -3.08 -12.46 4.27
N THR A 39 -2.08 -12.73 5.10
CA THR A 39 -1.91 -14.04 5.74
C THR A 39 -3.14 -14.39 6.59
N ASN A 40 -3.68 -13.38 7.27
CA ASN A 40 -4.87 -13.52 8.10
C ASN A 40 -6.16 -13.59 7.26
N SER A 41 -6.26 -12.82 6.18
CA SER A 41 -7.38 -12.85 5.22
C SER A 41 -7.54 -14.21 4.55
N GLY A 42 -6.45 -14.80 4.05
CA GLY A 42 -6.48 -16.13 3.42
C GLY A 42 -6.92 -17.24 4.39
N THR A 43 -6.53 -17.12 5.66
CA THR A 43 -6.85 -18.12 6.69
C THR A 43 -8.29 -17.99 7.19
N LEU A 44 -8.83 -16.77 7.29
CA LEU A 44 -10.13 -16.49 7.89
C LEU A 44 -11.26 -16.31 6.88
N SER A 45 -10.96 -15.99 5.62
CA SER A 45 -11.98 -15.74 4.61
C SER A 45 -12.57 -17.02 4.07
N ARG A 46 -13.91 -17.08 3.99
CA ARG A 46 -14.61 -18.16 3.29
C ARG A 46 -14.49 -18.06 1.77
N PHE A 47 -13.97 -16.94 1.24
CA PHE A 47 -13.90 -16.65 -0.19
C PHE A 47 -12.66 -17.22 -0.89
N LYS A 48 -11.89 -18.08 -0.21
CA LYS A 48 -10.74 -18.79 -0.81
C LYS A 48 -9.82 -17.82 -1.56
N VAL A 49 -9.27 -16.85 -0.84
CA VAL A 49 -8.28 -15.92 -1.39
C VAL A 49 -7.11 -16.72 -1.95
N ASP A 50 -6.78 -16.47 -3.21
CA ASP A 50 -5.67 -17.13 -3.93
C ASP A 50 -4.35 -16.43 -3.65
N ARG A 51 -4.33 -15.13 -3.91
CA ARG A 51 -3.18 -14.25 -3.75
C ARG A 51 -3.66 -12.81 -3.62
N GLU A 52 -2.80 -11.98 -3.05
CA GLU A 52 -2.97 -10.54 -3.00
C GLU A 52 -1.75 -9.86 -3.63
N SER A 53 -1.91 -8.64 -4.13
CA SER A 53 -0.81 -7.85 -4.69
C SER A 53 -0.95 -6.40 -4.26
N TYR A 54 0.12 -5.84 -3.71
CA TYR A 54 0.23 -4.39 -3.56
C TYR A 54 0.31 -3.74 -4.93
N GLY A 55 -0.40 -2.63 -5.09
CA GLY A 55 -0.54 -1.92 -6.35
C GLY A 55 -0.48 -0.42 -6.16
N GLY A 56 -1.23 0.30 -6.98
CA GLY A 56 -1.42 1.73 -6.77
C GLY A 56 -0.18 2.59 -6.99
N SER A 57 -0.17 3.73 -6.31
CA SER A 57 0.96 4.67 -6.33
C SER A 57 2.23 4.06 -5.74
N VAL A 58 2.08 3.23 -4.68
CA VAL A 58 3.20 2.56 -4.01
C VAL A 58 3.87 1.56 -4.94
N GLY A 59 3.09 0.66 -5.55
CA GLY A 59 3.60 -0.32 -6.51
C GLY A 59 4.23 0.32 -7.76
N LYS A 60 3.77 1.50 -8.16
CA LYS A 60 4.32 2.28 -9.28
C LYS A 60 5.49 3.19 -8.89
N LYS A 61 5.80 3.32 -7.60
CA LYS A 61 6.80 4.26 -7.06
C LYS A 61 6.52 5.73 -7.43
N THR A 62 5.24 6.11 -7.43
CA THR A 62 4.78 7.48 -7.69
C THR A 62 4.08 8.10 -6.47
N SER A 63 4.23 7.48 -5.30
CA SER A 63 3.66 7.94 -4.03
C SER A 63 4.36 9.17 -3.49
N VAL A 64 3.63 9.96 -2.69
CA VAL A 64 4.12 11.20 -2.08
C VAL A 64 3.81 11.20 -0.59
N ILE A 65 4.84 11.42 0.23
CA ILE A 65 4.85 11.61 1.70
C ILE A 65 4.20 10.46 2.48
N TYR A 66 2.86 10.38 2.51
CA TYR A 66 2.08 9.41 3.26
C TYR A 66 1.02 8.76 2.35
N PRO A 67 1.42 7.84 1.47
CA PRO A 67 0.49 7.20 0.56
C PRO A 67 -0.40 6.18 1.27
N ASP A 68 -1.64 6.07 0.80
CA ASP A 68 -2.46 4.89 1.04
C ASP A 68 -1.89 3.69 0.25
N PHE A 69 -2.06 2.49 0.82
CA PHE A 69 -1.63 1.24 0.19
C PHE A 69 -2.80 0.56 -0.50
N ASP A 70 -2.76 0.53 -1.83
CA ASP A 70 -3.74 -0.19 -2.63
C ASP A 70 -3.38 -1.68 -2.65
N CYS A 71 -4.37 -2.54 -2.37
CA CYS A 71 -4.26 -3.99 -2.47
C CYS A 71 -5.27 -4.54 -3.50
N VAL A 72 -4.83 -5.49 -4.32
CA VAL A 72 -5.67 -6.26 -5.23
C VAL A 72 -5.78 -7.69 -4.71
N VAL A 73 -7.01 -8.13 -4.43
CA VAL A 73 -7.30 -9.49 -3.94
C VAL A 73 -7.83 -10.36 -5.07
N PHE A 74 -7.19 -11.52 -5.27
CA PHE A 74 -7.61 -12.53 -6.23
C PHE A 74 -8.32 -13.66 -5.50
N LEU A 75 -9.51 -14.04 -5.99
CA LEU A 75 -10.34 -15.08 -5.39
C LEU A 75 -10.36 -16.33 -6.27
N ASN A 76 -10.21 -17.51 -5.67
CA ASN A 76 -10.23 -18.77 -6.41
C ASN A 76 -11.65 -19.23 -6.72
N ASN A 77 -12.02 -19.23 -8.00
CA ASN A 77 -13.25 -19.84 -8.54
C ASN A 77 -14.55 -19.37 -7.85
N VAL A 78 -14.55 -18.18 -7.25
CA VAL A 78 -15.72 -17.56 -6.63
C VAL A 78 -15.84 -16.10 -7.04
N LYS A 79 -17.08 -15.61 -7.13
CA LYS A 79 -17.37 -14.20 -7.40
C LYS A 79 -18.47 -13.74 -6.43
N PRO A 80 -18.13 -13.46 -5.16
CA PRO A 80 -19.10 -12.99 -4.19
C PRO A 80 -19.66 -11.62 -4.59
N PRO A 81 -20.87 -11.26 -4.15
CA PRO A 81 -21.32 -9.88 -4.21
C PRO A 81 -20.31 -8.97 -3.52
N LEU A 82 -19.90 -7.89 -4.18
CA LEU A 82 -18.83 -7.00 -3.70
C LEU A 82 -19.08 -6.51 -2.27
N THR A 83 -20.31 -6.08 -1.96
CA THR A 83 -20.69 -5.62 -0.62
C THR A 83 -20.53 -6.70 0.45
N THR A 84 -20.81 -7.97 0.12
CA THR A 84 -20.63 -9.09 1.06
C THR A 84 -19.14 -9.35 1.28
N PHE A 85 -18.34 -9.31 0.23
CA PHE A 85 -16.89 -9.45 0.32
C PHE A 85 -16.27 -8.36 1.20
N LEU A 86 -16.58 -7.10 0.93
CA LEU A 86 -16.04 -5.96 1.66
C LEU A 86 -16.40 -5.99 3.15
N LYS A 87 -17.63 -6.39 3.51
CA LYS A 87 -18.04 -6.53 4.91
C LYS A 87 -17.25 -7.62 5.65
N GLU A 88 -17.02 -8.75 5.00
CA GLU A 88 -16.23 -9.83 5.60
C GLU A 88 -14.76 -9.44 5.74
N PHE A 89 -14.21 -8.79 4.71
CA PHE A 89 -12.86 -8.27 4.73
C PHE A 89 -12.66 -7.25 5.85
N GLU A 90 -13.63 -6.33 6.05
CA GLU A 90 -13.62 -5.40 7.18
C GLU A 90 -13.58 -6.12 8.54
N ILE A 91 -14.39 -7.18 8.72
CA ILE A 91 -14.40 -7.97 9.96
C ILE A 91 -13.02 -8.60 10.20
N ILE A 92 -12.43 -9.22 9.17
CA ILE A 92 -11.10 -9.82 9.24
C ILE A 92 -10.05 -8.77 9.64
N LEU A 93 -10.04 -7.61 8.99
CA LEU A 93 -9.12 -6.54 9.33
C LEU A 93 -9.27 -6.09 10.80
N ARG A 94 -10.51 -5.92 11.27
CA ARG A 94 -10.80 -5.52 12.67
C ARG A 94 -10.40 -6.58 13.71
N VAL A 95 -10.42 -7.86 13.35
CA VAL A 95 -10.01 -8.96 14.23
C VAL A 95 -8.50 -9.00 14.39
N ASN A 96 -7.76 -8.71 13.31
CA ASN A 96 -6.30 -8.84 13.29
C ASN A 96 -5.56 -7.55 13.66
N ALA A 97 -6.24 -6.41 13.61
CA ALA A 97 -5.64 -5.14 13.97
C ALA A 97 -5.81 -4.85 15.47
N GLU A 98 -4.82 -5.23 16.28
CA GLU A 98 -4.57 -4.54 17.56
C GLU A 98 -4.06 -3.09 17.31
N GLU A 99 -3.36 -2.84 16.20
CA GLU A 99 -2.80 -1.52 15.83
C GLU A 99 -3.80 -0.52 15.22
N LEU A 100 -5.05 -0.92 14.90
CA LEU A 100 -6.11 -0.01 14.39
C LEU A 100 -7.12 0.41 15.49
N ARG A 101 -6.87 0.03 16.76
CA ARG A 101 -7.66 0.47 17.92
C ARG A 101 -7.04 1.67 18.61
#